data_AF-A0AAW1LZJ3-F1
#
_entry.id   AF-A0AAW1LZJ3-F1
#
_cell.length_a   1.000
_cell.length_b   1.000
_cell.length_c   1.000
_cell.angle_alpha   90.00
_cell.angle_beta   90.00
_cell.angle_gamma   90.00
#
_symmetry.space_group_name_H-M   'P 1'
#
loop_
_entity.id
_entity.type
_entity.pdbx_description
1 polymer ?
#
loop_
_entity_poly.entity_id
_entity_poly.type
_entity_poly.pdbx_seq_one_letter_code
_entity_poly.pdbx_strand_id
1 'polypeptide(L)'
;MAGWCPFSDKQPTLSAGKKFSAYIPLKFFLGFAEDYNKIIINAKQELILVRSKSDDNCYKNSTTNATKKAQIEIQKIEWYMPHISISDEMRLKFMETLHIDKPIYIPFHKWELYELPSLRNTRTDIWPHKRKDNFLADASSFDHFSIENIKLYLNSENYPYNKMNLSMSNKRYLIAYQMYKSFQESYYNRSSQPLLDYNNFLNNAVYVIDCSKQNESLKAATVDTQVARTVGTTLSDCPTCVGYMMGNNVGVM
;
A
#
# COMPACT_ATOMS: atom_id res chain seq x y z
N MET A 1 -6.81 5.88 2.47
CA MET A 1 -5.95 4.86 3.10
C MET A 1 -6.08 4.97 4.61
N ALA A 2 -7.09 4.30 5.18
CA ALA A 2 -7.11 3.99 6.60
C ALA A 2 -6.20 2.75 6.79
N GLY A 3 -5.35 2.73 7.82
CA GLY A 3 -4.59 1.51 8.13
C GLY A 3 -3.11 1.64 8.52
N TRP A 4 -2.56 2.84 8.65
CA TRP A 4 -1.09 3.02 8.77
C TRP A 4 -0.49 2.88 10.17
N CYS A 5 -1.06 2.02 11.03
CA CYS A 5 -0.47 1.69 12.33
C CYS A 5 -0.57 0.17 12.61
N PRO A 6 0.39 -0.64 12.14
CA PRO A 6 0.45 -2.07 12.50
C PRO A 6 0.86 -2.32 13.97
N PHE A 7 1.14 -1.25 14.72
CA PHE A 7 1.51 -1.34 16.13
C PHE A 7 0.26 -1.44 17.00
N SER A 8 0.11 -2.57 17.69
CA SER A 8 -1.00 -2.86 18.60
C SER A 8 -1.11 -1.90 19.78
N ASP A 9 -0.07 -1.13 20.11
CA ASP A 9 0.02 -0.57 21.46
C ASP A 9 -0.17 0.94 21.60
N LYS A 10 -0.32 1.73 20.51
CA LYS A 10 -0.42 3.20 20.64
C LYS A 10 -1.23 3.91 19.56
N GLN A 11 -2.36 3.34 19.12
CA GLN A 11 -3.33 4.20 18.42
C GLN A 11 -3.86 5.24 19.44
N PRO A 12 -3.94 6.53 19.09
CA PRO A 12 -4.38 7.55 20.02
C PRO A 12 -5.82 7.28 20.44
N THR A 13 -6.00 6.79 21.67
CA THR A 13 -7.32 6.57 22.27
C THR A 13 -7.90 7.91 22.72
N LEU A 14 -8.90 8.39 21.99
CA LEU A 14 -9.64 9.61 22.30
C LEU A 14 -10.60 9.36 23.49
N SER A 15 -10.13 9.54 24.72
CA SER A 15 -10.97 9.43 25.92
C SER A 15 -11.21 10.78 26.64
N ALA A 16 -10.25 11.71 26.63
CA ALA A 16 -10.35 12.95 27.43
C ALA A 16 -10.28 14.27 26.63
N GLY A 17 -9.82 14.26 25.38
CA GLY A 17 -9.76 15.44 24.53
C GLY A 17 -10.36 15.15 23.16
N LYS A 18 -11.40 15.87 22.75
CA LYS A 18 -12.10 15.69 21.45
C LYS A 18 -11.26 16.13 20.23
N LYS A 19 -9.95 16.20 20.35
CA LYS A 19 -9.02 16.67 19.32
C LYS A 19 -7.85 15.70 19.25
N PHE A 20 -7.40 15.42 18.03
CA PHE A 20 -6.20 14.65 17.74
C PHE A 20 -5.37 15.35 16.67
N SER A 21 -4.09 15.02 16.63
CA SER A 21 -3.17 15.36 15.55
C SER A 21 -2.55 14.08 15.03
N ALA A 22 -2.50 13.92 13.71
CA ALA A 22 -1.83 12.79 13.06
C ALA A 22 -0.72 13.32 12.15
N TYR A 23 0.41 12.62 12.11
CA TYR A 23 1.51 12.89 11.21
C TYR A 23 1.70 11.71 10.28
N ILE A 24 1.66 11.96 8.98
CA ILE A 24 1.86 10.93 7.95
C ILE A 24 3.01 11.38 7.06
N PRO A 25 4.13 10.64 7.03
CA PRO A 25 5.23 10.92 6.11
C PRO A 25 4.77 10.95 4.64
N LEU A 26 5.19 11.96 3.88
CA LEU A 26 4.82 12.13 2.47
C LEU A 26 5.27 10.95 1.58
N LYS A 27 6.33 10.23 1.95
CA LYS A 27 6.77 9.01 1.25
C LYS A 27 5.69 7.95 1.10
N PHE A 28 4.67 7.94 1.96
CA PHE A 28 3.57 6.99 1.87
C PHE A 28 2.48 7.42 0.87
N PHE A 29 2.38 8.70 0.55
CA PHE A 29 1.42 9.23 -0.41
C PHE A 29 2.02 9.46 -1.78
N LEU A 30 3.29 9.89 -1.81
CA LEU A 30 4.00 10.30 -3.00
C LEU A 30 5.18 9.35 -3.19
N GLY A 31 5.05 8.40 -4.12
CA GLY A 31 6.13 7.43 -4.39
C GLY A 31 7.45 8.11 -4.74
N PHE A 32 7.42 9.21 -5.51
CA PHE A 32 8.64 9.96 -5.84
C PHE A 32 9.33 10.57 -4.60
N ALA A 33 8.61 10.83 -3.51
CA ALA A 33 9.21 11.40 -2.30
C ALA A 33 10.07 10.37 -1.54
N GLU A 34 9.98 9.08 -1.88
CA GLU A 34 10.88 8.05 -1.38
C GLU A 34 12.20 8.00 -2.16
N ASP A 35 12.15 8.13 -3.50
CA ASP A 35 13.32 7.91 -4.36
C ASP A 35 14.02 9.19 -4.82
N TYR A 36 13.28 10.30 -4.94
CA TYR A 36 13.78 11.54 -5.50
C TYR A 36 14.37 12.44 -4.40
N ASN A 37 15.69 12.35 -4.24
CA ASN A 37 16.46 13.13 -3.26
C ASN A 37 17.07 14.42 -3.81
N LYS A 38 16.58 14.91 -4.96
CA LYS A 38 17.10 16.13 -5.61
C LYS A 38 16.15 17.31 -5.40
N ILE A 39 16.65 18.51 -5.67
CA ILE A 39 15.86 19.75 -5.56
C ILE A 39 14.91 19.83 -6.76
N ILE A 40 13.67 20.25 -6.49
CA ILE A 40 12.69 20.62 -7.53
C ILE A 40 12.64 22.14 -7.56
N ILE A 41 12.91 22.75 -8.71
CA ILE A 41 12.98 24.21 -8.89
C ILE A 41 11.78 24.66 -9.72
N ASN A 42 11.11 25.74 -9.31
CA ASN A 42 10.00 26.37 -10.03
C ASN A 42 8.83 25.44 -10.41
N ALA A 43 8.66 24.31 -9.72
CA ALA A 43 7.50 23.45 -9.94
C ALA A 43 6.31 23.95 -9.10
N LYS A 44 5.18 24.19 -9.76
CA LYS A 44 3.90 24.36 -9.06
C LYS A 44 3.46 22.98 -8.55
N GLN A 45 3.24 22.87 -7.24
CA GLN A 45 2.80 21.63 -6.61
C GLN A 45 1.36 21.81 -6.13
N GLU A 46 0.49 20.86 -6.45
CA GLU A 46 -0.92 20.85 -6.06
C GLU A 46 -1.29 19.46 -5.52
N LEU A 47 -1.95 19.44 -4.37
CA LEU A 47 -2.43 18.21 -3.74
C LEU A 47 -3.95 18.26 -3.62
N ILE A 48 -4.61 17.39 -4.37
CA ILE A 48 -6.07 17.26 -4.35
C ILE A 48 -6.43 16.03 -3.52
N LEU A 49 -7.18 16.24 -2.44
CA LEU A 49 -7.67 15.17 -1.57
C LEU A 49 -9.19 15.07 -1.71
N VAL A 50 -9.67 13.87 -1.98
CA VAL A 50 -11.12 13.58 -2.06
C VAL A 50 -11.51 12.76 -0.82
N ARG A 51 -12.47 13.30 -0.05
CA ARG A 51 -13.02 12.62 1.13
C ARG A 51 -14.20 11.73 0.72
N SER A 52 -14.27 10.53 1.30
CA SER A 52 -15.46 9.67 1.19
C SER A 52 -16.69 10.33 1.83
N LYS A 53 -17.89 9.90 1.44
CA LYS A 53 -19.14 10.36 2.03
C LYS A 53 -19.36 9.82 3.47
N SER A 54 -18.72 8.70 3.80
CA SER A 54 -18.80 8.06 5.12
C SER A 54 -17.43 8.04 5.82
N ASP A 55 -17.44 8.26 7.14
CA ASP A 55 -16.26 8.21 8.01
C ASP A 55 -16.14 6.88 8.77
N ASP A 56 -17.03 5.93 8.51
CA ASP A 56 -17.18 4.70 9.29
C ASP A 56 -15.94 3.79 9.24
N ASN A 57 -15.03 3.99 8.27
CA ASN A 57 -13.76 3.25 8.16
C ASN A 57 -12.55 3.97 8.78
N CYS A 58 -12.73 5.15 9.38
CA CYS A 58 -11.64 5.98 9.88
C CYS A 58 -11.35 5.79 11.37
N TYR A 59 -12.24 5.12 12.12
CA TYR A 59 -12.12 4.93 13.56
C TYR A 59 -12.68 3.58 14.00
N LYS A 60 -12.25 3.10 15.18
CA LYS A 60 -12.80 1.93 15.85
C LYS A 60 -13.50 2.35 17.14
N ASN A 61 -14.78 1.99 17.29
CA ASN A 61 -15.50 2.21 18.54
C ASN A 61 -15.25 1.05 19.51
N SER A 62 -14.75 1.35 20.71
CA SER A 62 -14.48 0.33 21.73
C SER A 62 -15.73 -0.11 22.51
N THR A 63 -16.88 0.57 22.34
CA THR A 63 -18.09 0.27 23.12
C THR A 63 -18.97 -0.74 22.38
N THR A 64 -19.28 -1.85 23.05
CA THR A 64 -20.07 -2.99 22.53
C THR A 64 -21.50 -2.65 22.08
N ASN A 65 -22.06 -1.50 22.50
CA ASN A 65 -23.40 -1.02 22.13
C ASN A 65 -23.32 0.16 21.13
N ALA A 66 -22.82 -0.17 19.94
CA ALA A 66 -22.51 0.71 18.82
C ALA A 66 -23.74 1.36 18.14
N THR A 67 -24.41 2.30 18.81
CA THR A 67 -25.48 3.11 18.20
C THR A 67 -25.05 4.53 17.82
N LYS A 68 -23.93 5.03 18.33
CA LYS A 68 -23.45 6.39 18.05
C LYS A 68 -22.26 6.36 17.10
N LYS A 69 -22.47 6.91 15.89
CA LYS A 69 -21.41 7.21 14.93
C LYS A 69 -20.60 8.41 15.42
N ALA A 70 -19.28 8.34 15.32
CA ALA A 70 -18.42 9.50 15.52
C ALA A 70 -18.39 10.32 14.23
N GLN A 71 -18.53 11.64 14.36
CA GLN A 71 -18.34 12.59 13.26
C GLN A 71 -16.93 13.16 13.38
N ILE A 72 -16.15 13.07 12.30
CA ILE A 72 -14.78 13.60 12.26
C ILE A 72 -14.80 14.92 11.49
N GLU A 73 -14.34 16.00 12.12
CA GLU A 73 -14.16 17.29 11.47
C GLU A 73 -12.67 17.58 11.32
N ILE A 74 -12.25 17.75 10.06
CA ILE A 74 -10.88 18.12 9.75
C ILE A 74 -10.78 19.64 9.87
N GLN A 75 -10.06 20.13 10.87
CA GLN A 75 -9.90 21.56 11.10
C GLN A 75 -8.82 22.18 10.20
N LYS A 76 -7.71 21.46 10.03
CA LYS A 76 -6.52 21.95 9.33
C LYS A 76 -5.76 20.78 8.72
N ILE A 77 -5.32 20.92 7.47
CA ILE A 77 -4.38 20.00 6.82
C ILE A 77 -3.16 20.84 6.44
N GLU A 78 -1.99 20.42 6.92
CA GLU A 78 -0.71 21.03 6.56
C GLU A 78 0.22 19.94 6.04
N TRP A 79 0.87 20.22 4.91
CA TRP A 79 1.99 19.43 4.44
C TRP A 79 3.29 20.18 4.69
N TYR A 80 4.32 19.45 5.09
CA TYR A 80 5.64 20.01 5.36
C TYR A 80 6.57 19.54 4.26
N MET A 81 6.99 20.47 3.39
CA MET A 81 8.06 20.23 2.42
C MET A 81 9.26 21.09 2.78
N PRO A 82 10.49 20.53 2.80
CA PRO A 82 11.69 21.28 3.10
C PRO A 82 11.93 22.31 2.00
N HIS A 83 12.06 23.59 2.38
CA HIS A 83 12.42 24.67 1.48
C HIS A 83 13.90 25.03 1.69
N ILE A 84 14.68 25.00 0.60
CA ILE A 84 16.12 25.28 0.62
C ILE A 84 16.35 26.64 -0.06
N SER A 85 16.85 27.61 0.70
CA SER A 85 17.35 28.88 0.15
C SER A 85 18.81 28.71 -0.27
N ILE A 86 19.10 29.01 -1.54
CA ILE A 86 20.43 28.83 -2.15
C ILE A 86 21.11 30.21 -2.25
N SER A 87 22.44 30.27 -2.17
CA SER A 87 23.21 31.50 -2.41
C SER A 87 23.06 32.00 -3.86
N ASP A 88 23.22 33.31 -4.08
CA ASP A 88 22.98 33.92 -5.39
C ASP A 88 23.86 33.33 -6.51
N GLU A 89 25.12 32.99 -6.21
CA GLU A 89 26.02 32.36 -7.18
C GLU A 89 25.51 30.99 -7.67
N MET A 90 25.04 30.15 -6.74
CA MET A 90 24.50 28.83 -7.07
C MET A 90 23.13 28.96 -7.72
N ARG A 91 22.33 29.96 -7.33
CA ARG A 91 21.04 30.27 -7.95
C ARG A 91 21.22 30.62 -9.43
N LEU A 92 22.24 31.41 -9.80
CA LEU A 92 22.54 31.71 -11.21
C LEU A 92 22.84 30.44 -12.02
N LYS A 93 23.68 29.54 -11.50
CA LYS A 93 24.00 28.25 -12.15
C LYS A 93 22.74 27.38 -12.36
N PHE A 94 21.83 27.35 -11.39
CA PHE A 94 20.55 26.66 -11.55
C PHE A 94 19.65 27.33 -12.60
N MET A 95 19.61 28.66 -12.64
CA MET A 95 18.82 29.40 -13.64
C MET A 95 19.37 29.19 -15.06
N GLU A 96 20.68 29.10 -15.25
CA GLU A 96 21.30 28.72 -16.53
C GLU A 96 20.90 27.29 -16.93
N THR A 97 20.93 26.35 -15.99
CA THR A 97 20.51 24.96 -16.24
C THR A 97 19.03 24.86 -16.60
N LEU A 98 18.19 25.72 -16.01
CA LEU A 98 16.78 25.83 -16.37
C LEU A 98 16.59 26.41 -17.77
N HIS A 99 17.37 27.42 -18.18
CA HIS A 99 17.29 27.96 -19.55
C HIS A 99 17.71 26.95 -20.63
N ILE A 100 18.56 25.98 -20.27
CA ILE A 100 18.94 24.88 -21.16
C ILE A 100 17.78 23.87 -21.34
N ASP A 101 16.72 23.95 -20.53
CA ASP A 101 15.56 23.04 -20.55
C ASP A 101 15.95 21.56 -20.50
N LYS A 102 16.96 21.24 -19.67
CA LYS A 102 17.42 19.86 -19.54
C LYS A 102 16.35 19.02 -18.82
N PRO A 103 15.86 17.91 -19.41
CA PRO A 103 14.85 17.08 -18.77
C PRO A 103 15.40 16.46 -17.47
N ILE A 104 14.61 16.55 -16.42
CA ILE A 104 14.93 15.95 -15.12
C ILE A 104 14.16 14.63 -15.03
N TYR A 105 14.92 13.54 -14.95
CA TYR A 105 14.34 12.23 -14.75
C TYR A 105 13.91 12.06 -13.28
N ILE A 106 12.60 11.95 -13.06
CA ILE A 106 11.98 11.68 -11.76
C ILE A 106 11.47 10.23 -11.76
N PRO A 107 12.11 9.31 -11.03
CA PRO A 107 11.52 7.99 -10.78
C PRO A 107 10.27 8.17 -9.93
N PHE A 108 9.19 7.47 -10.29
CA PHE A 108 8.00 7.44 -9.47
C PHE A 108 7.45 6.02 -9.38
N HIS A 109 6.97 5.68 -8.18
CA HIS A 109 6.25 4.44 -7.93
C HIS A 109 4.75 4.67 -8.06
N LYS A 110 4.12 3.89 -8.94
CA LYS A 110 2.67 3.89 -9.10
C LYS A 110 2.07 2.78 -8.24
N TRP A 111 1.05 3.15 -7.47
CA TRP A 111 0.24 2.22 -6.70
C TRP A 111 -1.09 2.08 -7.41
N GLU A 112 -1.38 0.91 -7.97
CA GLU A 112 -2.66 0.61 -8.59
C GLU A 112 -3.49 -0.29 -7.68
N LEU A 113 -4.74 0.13 -7.45
CA LEU A 113 -5.76 -0.63 -6.73
C LEU A 113 -6.75 -1.18 -7.75
N TYR A 114 -6.92 -2.50 -7.78
CA TYR A 114 -7.93 -3.16 -8.59
C TYR A 114 -9.08 -3.67 -7.70
N GLU A 115 -10.29 -3.14 -7.92
CA GLU A 115 -11.52 -3.59 -7.26
C GLU A 115 -12.49 -4.11 -8.34
N LEU A 116 -12.75 -5.41 -8.41
CA LEU A 116 -13.88 -5.92 -9.20
C LEU A 116 -15.24 -5.63 -8.46
N PRO A 117 -16.40 -5.71 -9.13
CA PRO A 117 -17.68 -5.32 -8.53
C PRO A 117 -18.47 -6.44 -7.83
N SER A 118 -18.15 -7.74 -8.00
CA SER A 118 -18.95 -8.82 -7.38
C SER A 118 -18.20 -10.15 -7.20
N LEU A 119 -18.51 -10.84 -6.09
CA LEU A 119 -17.96 -12.15 -5.73
C LEU A 119 -18.75 -13.30 -6.38
N ARG A 120 -18.04 -14.39 -6.73
CA ARG A 120 -18.65 -15.71 -6.99
C ARG A 120 -18.35 -16.59 -5.78
N ASN A 121 -19.30 -17.43 -5.37
CA ASN A 121 -19.07 -18.39 -4.27
C ASN A 121 -18.23 -19.57 -4.77
N THR A 122 -16.93 -19.35 -4.96
CA THR A 122 -15.99 -20.35 -5.45
C THR A 122 -14.75 -20.46 -4.55
N ARG A 123 -14.08 -21.63 -4.54
CA ARG A 123 -12.81 -21.82 -3.80
C ARG A 123 -11.62 -21.11 -4.47
N THR A 124 -11.82 -20.65 -5.70
CA THR A 124 -10.86 -19.94 -6.52
C THR A 124 -11.51 -18.67 -7.03
N ASP A 125 -11.05 -17.52 -6.56
CA ASP A 125 -11.62 -16.23 -6.93
C ASP A 125 -10.55 -15.32 -7.54
N ILE A 126 -10.98 -14.54 -8.52
CA ILE A 126 -10.27 -13.39 -9.08
C ILE A 126 -10.85 -12.16 -8.38
N TRP A 127 -10.00 -11.33 -7.77
CA TRP A 127 -10.32 -10.44 -6.64
C TRP A 127 -11.30 -9.26 -6.90
N PRO A 128 -12.36 -9.13 -6.07
CA PRO A 128 -12.88 -7.82 -5.62
C PRO A 128 -13.10 -7.71 -4.12
N HIS A 129 -12.60 -6.68 -3.45
CA HIS A 129 -13.07 -6.42 -2.08
C HIS A 129 -13.14 -4.93 -1.74
N LYS A 130 -14.37 -4.46 -1.50
CA LYS A 130 -14.65 -3.32 -0.62
C LYS A 130 -15.01 -3.87 0.75
N ARG A 131 -14.42 -3.31 1.80
CA ARG A 131 -14.93 -3.51 3.16
C ARG A 131 -16.33 -2.91 3.22
N LYS A 132 -17.30 -3.65 3.76
CA LYS A 132 -18.55 -3.01 4.18
C LYS A 132 -18.21 -2.12 5.37
N ASP A 133 -18.53 -0.83 5.26
CA ASP A 133 -18.30 0.18 6.30
C ASP A 133 -18.66 -0.38 7.68
N ASN A 134 -17.64 -0.61 8.51
CA ASN A 134 -17.80 -1.22 9.83
C ASN A 134 -16.85 -0.57 10.84
N PHE A 135 -17.42 0.31 11.65
CA PHE A 135 -16.72 1.06 12.70
C PHE A 135 -16.43 0.23 13.97
N LEU A 136 -16.85 -1.05 14.01
CA LEU A 136 -16.47 -2.00 15.08
C LEU A 136 -15.16 -2.73 14.78
N ALA A 137 -14.81 -2.85 13.50
CA ALA A 137 -13.66 -3.60 13.05
C ALA A 137 -12.50 -2.67 12.68
N ASP A 138 -11.27 -3.00 13.06
CA ASP A 138 -10.10 -2.16 12.77
C ASP A 138 -9.83 -2.16 11.26
N ALA A 139 -9.86 -0.98 10.63
CA ALA A 139 -9.57 -0.83 9.20
C ALA A 139 -8.10 -1.11 8.84
N SER A 140 -7.23 -1.15 9.83
CA SER A 140 -5.79 -1.40 9.69
C SER A 140 -5.43 -2.87 9.69
N SER A 141 -6.32 -3.74 10.17
CA SER A 141 -6.06 -5.17 10.31
C SER A 141 -6.25 -5.87 8.97
N PHE A 142 -5.20 -6.54 8.50
CA PHE A 142 -5.28 -7.39 7.31
C PHE A 142 -5.55 -8.84 7.74
N ASP A 143 -6.76 -9.30 7.46
CA ASP A 143 -7.16 -10.67 7.75
C ASP A 143 -6.41 -11.67 6.84
N HIS A 144 -5.91 -12.76 7.43
CA HIS A 144 -5.10 -13.75 6.71
C HIS A 144 -5.91 -14.76 5.87
N PHE A 145 -7.25 -14.76 6.00
CA PHE A 145 -8.25 -15.56 5.27
C PHE A 145 -7.95 -17.04 5.02
N SER A 146 -7.22 -17.71 5.91
CA SER A 146 -6.83 -19.13 5.73
C SER A 146 -6.36 -19.43 4.30
N ILE A 147 -5.60 -18.51 3.71
CA ILE A 147 -5.15 -18.61 2.32
C ILE A 147 -4.16 -19.77 2.23
N GLU A 148 -4.40 -20.69 1.30
CA GLU A 148 -3.52 -21.82 1.05
C GLU A 148 -2.56 -21.54 -0.10
N ASN A 149 -3.04 -20.86 -1.14
CA ASN A 149 -2.24 -20.55 -2.32
C ASN A 149 -2.61 -19.19 -2.87
N ILE A 150 -1.62 -18.47 -3.39
CA ILE A 150 -1.80 -17.22 -4.13
C ILE A 150 -0.95 -17.32 -5.38
N LYS A 151 -1.52 -16.92 -6.52
CA LYS A 151 -0.86 -16.86 -7.81
C LYS A 151 -1.21 -15.54 -8.49
N LEU A 152 -0.20 -14.90 -9.04
CA LEU A 152 -0.32 -13.80 -9.95
C LEU A 152 -0.19 -14.35 -11.37
N TYR A 153 -1.17 -14.07 -12.20
CA TYR A 153 -1.16 -14.36 -13.62
C TYR A 153 -0.85 -13.06 -14.35
N LEU A 154 0.24 -13.06 -15.11
CA LEU A 154 0.60 -12.01 -16.03
C LEU A 154 0.38 -12.58 -17.43
N ASN A 155 -0.68 -12.12 -18.09
CA ASN A 155 -1.26 -12.73 -19.29
C ASN A 155 -1.58 -14.23 -19.06
N SER A 156 -0.71 -15.14 -19.53
CA SER A 156 -0.87 -16.59 -19.38
C SER A 156 0.21 -17.25 -18.51
N GLU A 157 1.20 -16.48 -18.05
CA GLU A 157 2.25 -16.97 -17.15
C GLU A 157 1.85 -16.78 -15.69
N ASN A 158 2.25 -17.70 -14.80
CA ASN A 158 1.89 -17.65 -13.38
C ASN A 158 3.10 -17.56 -12.45
N TYR A 159 2.92 -16.79 -11.37
CA TYR A 159 3.95 -16.47 -10.39
C TYR A 159 3.35 -16.57 -8.98
N PRO A 160 3.92 -17.36 -8.05
CA PRO A 160 4.92 -18.39 -8.28
C PRO A 160 4.37 -19.58 -9.09
N TYR A 161 5.26 -20.27 -9.81
CA TYR A 161 4.92 -21.48 -10.58
C TYR A 161 4.39 -22.59 -9.65
N ASN A 162 5.14 -22.86 -8.58
CA ASN A 162 4.79 -23.85 -7.56
C ASN A 162 3.70 -23.34 -6.62
N LYS A 163 2.89 -24.27 -6.13
CA LYS A 163 1.93 -24.00 -5.04
C LYS A 163 2.69 -23.77 -3.73
N MET A 164 2.27 -22.78 -2.96
CA MET A 164 2.89 -22.43 -1.68
C MET A 164 2.40 -23.31 -0.52
N ASN A 165 1.19 -23.89 -0.63
CA ASN A 165 0.58 -24.78 0.37
C ASN A 165 0.64 -24.20 1.80
N LEU A 166 0.24 -22.94 1.92
CA LEU A 166 0.25 -22.19 3.17
C LEU A 166 -0.82 -22.74 4.13
N SER A 167 -0.51 -22.73 5.42
CA SER A 167 -1.49 -23.07 6.47
C SER A 167 -1.20 -22.27 7.73
N MET A 168 -2.10 -21.33 8.02
CA MET A 168 -1.97 -20.38 9.14
C MET A 168 -2.13 -21.08 10.47
N SER A 169 -3.12 -21.97 10.57
CA SER A 169 -3.39 -22.79 11.76
C SER A 169 -2.20 -23.66 12.16
N ASN A 170 -1.46 -24.18 11.17
CA ASN A 170 -0.30 -25.04 11.39
C ASN A 170 1.03 -24.28 11.37
N LYS A 171 1.01 -22.94 11.38
CA LYS A 171 2.19 -22.08 11.22
C LYS A 171 3.07 -22.39 9.99
N ARG A 172 2.47 -22.93 8.92
CA ARG A 172 3.14 -23.17 7.63
C ARG A 172 2.98 -21.96 6.72
N TYR A 173 3.61 -20.84 7.08
CA TYR A 173 3.62 -19.63 6.25
C TYR A 173 5.02 -19.03 6.06
N LEU A 174 6.06 -19.83 6.33
CA LEU A 174 7.46 -19.42 6.20
C LEU A 174 7.81 -18.92 4.80
N ILE A 175 7.29 -19.57 3.75
CA ILE A 175 7.53 -19.17 2.36
C ILE A 175 6.98 -17.75 2.12
N ALA A 176 5.74 -17.48 2.53
CA ALA A 176 5.14 -16.16 2.39
C ALA A 176 5.91 -15.10 3.20
N TYR A 177 6.34 -15.43 4.42
CA TYR A 177 7.15 -14.52 5.24
C TYR A 177 8.51 -14.23 4.61
N GLN A 178 9.17 -15.24 4.05
CA GLN A 178 10.46 -15.07 3.40
C GLN A 178 10.34 -14.19 2.15
N MET A 179 9.28 -14.36 1.34
CA MET A 179 9.00 -13.49 0.19
C MET A 179 8.74 -12.04 0.63
N TYR A 180 7.98 -11.84 1.71
CA TYR A 180 7.76 -10.52 2.31
C TYR A 180 9.07 -9.89 2.81
N LYS A 181 9.94 -10.67 3.46
CA LYS A 181 11.23 -10.21 3.96
C LYS A 181 12.20 -9.88 2.82
N SER A 182 12.30 -10.72 1.80
CA SER A 182 13.21 -10.54 0.66
C SER A 182 12.79 -9.40 -0.26
N PHE A 183 11.50 -9.01 -0.24
CA PHE A 183 11.00 -7.90 -1.05
C PHE A 183 11.80 -6.62 -0.88
N GLN A 184 12.10 -6.22 0.37
CA GLN A 184 12.84 -4.98 0.60
C GLN A 184 14.25 -5.00 0.02
N GLU A 185 14.88 -6.18 0.03
CA GLU A 185 16.21 -6.36 -0.52
C GLU A 185 16.19 -6.32 -2.04
N SER A 186 15.25 -7.04 -2.67
CA SER A 186 15.05 -7.07 -4.12
C SER A 186 14.64 -5.69 -4.68
N TYR A 187 13.75 -4.99 -3.98
CA TYR A 187 13.13 -3.75 -4.47
C TYR A 187 13.97 -2.50 -4.19
N TYR A 188 14.49 -2.33 -2.96
CA TYR A 188 15.24 -1.13 -2.57
C TYR A 188 16.76 -1.31 -2.61
N ASN A 189 17.27 -2.51 -2.95
CA ASN A 189 18.70 -2.84 -2.88
C ASN A 189 19.32 -2.53 -1.50
N ARG A 190 18.57 -2.77 -0.41
CA ARG A 190 19.00 -2.50 0.96
C ARG A 190 18.89 -3.74 1.83
N SER A 191 19.57 -3.75 2.98
CA SER A 191 19.39 -4.82 3.97
C SER A 191 17.92 -4.93 4.39
N SER A 192 17.38 -6.14 4.38
CA SER A 192 15.98 -6.39 4.74
C SER A 192 15.68 -5.95 6.19
N GLN A 193 14.72 -5.04 6.34
CA GLN A 193 14.19 -4.57 7.63
C GLN A 193 12.66 -4.77 7.65
N PRO A 194 12.18 -6.01 7.82
CA PRO A 194 10.75 -6.31 7.79
C PRO A 194 10.02 -5.55 8.88
N LEU A 195 8.86 -4.96 8.55
CA LEU A 195 8.03 -4.24 9.52
C LEU A 195 7.31 -5.20 10.48
N LEU A 196 7.02 -6.41 9.99
CA LEU A 196 6.33 -7.45 10.75
C LEU A 196 7.31 -8.58 11.10
N ASP A 197 7.30 -8.96 12.37
CA ASP A 197 7.95 -10.20 12.83
C ASP A 197 7.17 -11.42 12.36
N TYR A 198 7.81 -12.59 12.38
CA TYR A 198 7.18 -13.85 11.97
C TYR A 198 5.83 -14.12 12.65
N ASN A 199 5.72 -13.87 13.96
CA ASN A 199 4.48 -14.05 14.70
C ASN A 199 3.43 -12.97 14.38
N ASN A 200 3.86 -11.73 14.18
CA ASN A 200 2.98 -10.60 13.88
C ASN A 200 2.46 -10.64 12.44
N PHE A 201 3.20 -11.28 11.54
CA PHE A 201 2.78 -11.52 10.15
C PHE A 201 1.48 -12.32 10.05
N LEU A 202 1.22 -13.23 11.01
CA LEU A 202 -0.01 -14.03 11.03
C LEU A 202 -1.28 -13.16 11.14
N ASN A 203 -1.19 -12.07 11.90
CA ASN A 203 -2.33 -11.18 12.18
C ASN A 203 -2.48 -10.07 11.14
N ASN A 204 -1.43 -9.77 10.37
CA ASN A 204 -1.39 -8.72 9.36
C ASN A 204 -0.68 -9.23 8.10
N ALA A 205 -1.22 -10.29 7.50
CA ALA A 205 -0.52 -11.00 6.44
C ALA A 205 -0.46 -10.17 5.15
N VAL A 206 0.77 -9.85 4.71
CA VAL A 206 1.04 -9.20 3.42
C VAL A 206 1.75 -10.18 2.51
N TYR A 207 1.10 -10.56 1.42
CA TYR A 207 1.69 -11.48 0.44
C TYR A 207 2.36 -10.69 -0.65
N VAL A 208 3.66 -10.95 -0.83
CA VAL A 208 4.44 -10.33 -1.88
C VAL A 208 4.77 -11.37 -2.93
N ILE A 209 4.58 -11.03 -4.20
CA ILE A 209 4.97 -11.85 -5.35
C ILE A 209 5.97 -11.02 -6.15
N ASP A 210 7.23 -11.45 -6.15
CA ASP A 210 8.29 -10.78 -6.90
C ASP A 210 8.25 -11.22 -8.37
N CYS A 211 7.94 -10.27 -9.26
CA CYS A 211 7.92 -10.44 -10.71
C CYS A 211 9.12 -9.78 -11.40
N SER A 212 10.17 -9.40 -10.68
CA SER A 212 11.40 -8.83 -11.26
C SER A 212 12.03 -9.73 -12.33
N LYS A 213 11.86 -11.05 -12.19
CA LYS A 213 12.36 -12.08 -13.11
C LYS A 213 11.29 -12.56 -14.11
N GLN A 214 10.28 -11.74 -14.39
CA GLN A 214 9.27 -12.05 -15.40
C GLN A 214 9.87 -12.08 -16.81
N ASN A 215 9.21 -12.80 -17.71
CA ASN A 215 9.60 -12.90 -19.11
C ASN A 215 9.68 -11.51 -19.78
N GLU A 216 10.78 -11.21 -20.48
CA GLU A 216 10.98 -9.92 -21.16
C GLU A 216 9.90 -9.61 -22.20
N SER A 217 9.29 -10.66 -22.77
CA SER A 217 8.20 -10.56 -23.75
C SER A 217 6.98 -9.82 -23.18
N LEU A 218 6.81 -9.81 -21.86
CA LEU A 218 5.71 -9.10 -21.18
C LEU A 218 5.95 -7.59 -21.08
N LYS A 219 7.18 -7.08 -21.30
CA LYS A 219 7.49 -5.64 -21.19
C LYS A 219 7.00 -4.82 -22.39
N ALA A 220 6.72 -5.46 -23.52
CA ALA A 220 6.43 -4.79 -24.79
C ALA A 220 4.93 -4.58 -25.08
N ALA A 221 4.04 -5.21 -24.31
CA ALA A 221 2.59 -5.21 -24.55
C ALA A 221 1.80 -4.84 -23.29
N THR A 222 0.52 -4.47 -23.46
CA THR A 222 -0.43 -4.35 -22.34
C THR A 222 -0.51 -5.67 -21.59
N VAL A 223 -0.19 -5.68 -20.30
CA VAL A 223 -0.20 -6.88 -19.46
C VAL A 223 -1.55 -7.01 -18.77
N ASP A 224 -2.31 -8.04 -19.11
CA ASP A 224 -3.47 -8.44 -18.31
C ASP A 224 -2.96 -9.06 -17.01
N THR A 225 -3.44 -8.55 -15.88
CA THR A 225 -2.97 -8.98 -14.57
C THR A 225 -4.13 -9.52 -13.76
N GLN A 226 -4.03 -10.79 -13.37
CA GLN A 226 -5.05 -11.47 -12.57
C GLN A 226 -4.42 -12.09 -11.34
N VAL A 227 -4.92 -11.76 -10.15
CA VAL A 227 -4.53 -12.43 -8.91
C VAL A 227 -5.56 -13.50 -8.60
N ALA A 228 -5.13 -14.75 -8.45
CA ALA A 228 -5.96 -15.86 -8.00
C ALA A 228 -5.50 -16.35 -6.62
N ARG A 229 -6.46 -16.65 -5.75
CA ARG A 229 -6.21 -17.36 -4.48
C ARG A 229 -6.94 -18.67 -4.42
N THR A 230 -6.41 -19.58 -3.61
CA THR A 230 -7.12 -20.76 -3.10
C THR A 230 -7.23 -20.63 -1.60
N VAL A 231 -8.44 -20.81 -1.08
CA VAL A 231 -8.77 -20.71 0.34
C VAL A 231 -9.22 -22.07 0.86
N GLY A 232 -8.78 -22.45 2.07
CA GLY A 232 -9.12 -23.75 2.67
C GLY A 232 -10.57 -23.88 3.15
N THR A 233 -11.25 -22.75 3.39
CA THR A 233 -12.66 -22.67 3.81
C THR A 233 -13.49 -21.88 2.81
N THR A 234 -14.79 -22.19 2.70
CA THR A 234 -15.72 -21.35 1.92
C THR A 234 -15.78 -19.96 2.55
N LEU A 235 -15.62 -18.91 1.74
CA LEU A 235 -15.68 -17.52 2.17
C LEU A 235 -17.13 -17.19 2.58
N SER A 236 -17.44 -17.21 3.88
CA SER A 236 -18.75 -16.79 4.39
C SER A 236 -18.83 -15.27 4.63
N ASP A 237 -17.68 -14.62 4.83
CA ASP A 237 -17.59 -13.19 5.15
C ASP A 237 -16.66 -12.46 4.17
N CYS A 238 -17.05 -11.22 3.82
CA CYS A 238 -16.37 -10.36 2.86
C CYS A 238 -14.93 -10.07 3.29
N PRO A 239 -13.91 -10.63 2.62
CA PRO A 239 -12.57 -10.56 3.14
C PRO A 239 -11.83 -9.26 2.76
N THR A 240 -11.28 -8.51 3.74
CA THR A 240 -10.42 -7.35 3.46
C THR A 240 -9.02 -7.75 3.04
N CYS A 241 -8.76 -7.70 1.75
CA CYS A 241 -7.44 -7.95 1.20
C CYS A 241 -7.20 -6.98 0.05
N VAL A 242 -6.21 -6.10 0.25
CA VAL A 242 -5.83 -5.07 -0.71
C VAL A 242 -4.65 -5.61 -1.50
N GLY A 243 -4.87 -5.88 -2.78
CA GLY A 243 -3.79 -6.20 -3.71
C GLY A 243 -3.19 -4.90 -4.23
N TYR A 244 -1.91 -4.67 -3.92
CA TYR A 244 -1.14 -3.60 -4.52
C TYR A 244 -0.19 -4.20 -5.56
N MET A 245 -0.28 -3.71 -6.78
CA MET A 245 0.80 -3.90 -7.75
C MET A 245 1.72 -2.69 -7.69
N MET A 246 3.01 -2.95 -7.51
CA MET A 246 4.06 -1.94 -7.60
C MET A 246 4.82 -2.19 -8.88
N GLY A 247 4.80 -1.20 -9.77
CA GLY A 247 5.61 -1.17 -10.97
C GLY A 247 6.56 0.02 -10.93
N ASN A 248 7.79 -0.18 -11.40
CA ASN A 248 8.73 0.91 -11.63
C ASN A 248 8.48 1.43 -13.05
N ASN A 249 7.89 2.63 -13.17
CA ASN A 249 7.80 3.31 -14.46
C ASN A 249 8.95 4.31 -14.57
N VAL A 250 9.66 4.22 -15.69
CA VAL A 250 10.79 5.08 -16.02
C VAL A 250 10.29 6.21 -16.91
N GLY A 251 9.99 7.37 -16.30
CA GLY A 251 9.95 8.68 -16.96
C GLY A 251 8.57 9.25 -17.29
N VAL A 252 8.38 10.52 -16.91
CA VAL A 252 7.52 11.47 -17.62
C VAL A 252 8.47 12.47 -18.28
N MET A 253 8.31 12.71 -19.58
CA MET A 253 9.01 13.77 -20.32
C MET A 253 8.63 15.16 -19.80
#